data_AF-A0A3D0F536-F1
#
_entry.id   AF-A0A3D0F536-F1
#
_cell.length_a   1.000
_cell.length_b   1.000
_cell.length_c   1.000
_cell.angle_alpha   90.00
_cell.angle_beta   90.00
_cell.angle_gamma   90.00
#
_symmetry.space_group_name_H-M   'P 1'
#
loop_
_entity.id
_entity.type
_entity.pdbx_description
1 polymer ?
#
loop_
_entity_poly.entity_id
_entity_poly.type
_entity_poly.pdbx_seq_one_letter_code
_entity_poly.pdbx_strand_id
1 'polypeptide(L)'
;MKTPGNSKLLKALVTIVVLNPVEVIVAIAYFLLSVLTYHKVLLPELLGENFLSAPVLFAIPYILNRLFPGNNIKRAIYYLSALTLIPIFLIDFSEWLYSPAYAATIVITLLVIASFSRERDNRTITETFINFASRVAASFAITLPTFLIAMAILFSTSELFEFPDKLINDSAFWVMNIILILSTPLLFLYASDETEESPLSAQITKIRNIICTPAVNYILTPALVIFAAIIYLYIAKIVVTFTLPNGKLAIIVNAFVISGILVKALTGITEKQIFVKFYKYLYPLFIIPLILFWVGAIQRVYEYGFTEARVYLFVSGAILSVATLMQMFKKSSLYLYLCYIAIISLSIFTFIPGISAKTIGEKSQRQELQMLEQKLNISPDTILPKEGDPNFDAALKADYNRIHNVRKYLKLKDTLTQPADSLIQPSDSLTQPADSLIQSSD
;
A
#
# COMPACT_ATOMS: atom_id res chain seq x y z
N MET A 1 8.01 -41.10 26.72
CA MET A 1 7.03 -39.99 26.91
C MET A 1 6.85 -39.25 25.57
N LYS A 2 5.79 -39.53 24.81
CA LYS A 2 5.38 -38.65 23.70
C LYS A 2 4.57 -37.51 24.30
N THR A 3 5.14 -36.32 24.35
CA THR A 3 4.45 -35.13 24.88
C THR A 3 3.23 -34.83 23.99
N PRO A 4 2.02 -34.70 24.57
CA PRO A 4 0.78 -34.46 23.82
C PRO A 4 0.75 -33.13 23.03
N GLY A 5 1.74 -32.24 23.25
CA GLY A 5 1.90 -30.99 22.50
C GLY A 5 2.44 -31.18 21.08
N ASN A 6 3.42 -32.08 20.87
CA ASN A 6 4.04 -32.27 19.55
C ASN A 6 3.05 -32.88 18.54
N SER A 7 2.14 -33.74 18.99
CA SER A 7 1.11 -34.32 18.11
C SER A 7 0.06 -33.29 17.67
N LYS A 8 -0.23 -32.27 18.49
CA LYS A 8 -1.16 -31.19 18.13
C LYS A 8 -0.56 -30.23 17.11
N LEU A 9 0.71 -29.82 17.31
CA LEU A 9 1.41 -28.95 16.36
C LEU A 9 1.60 -29.63 15.01
N LEU A 10 1.99 -30.90 15.01
CA LEU A 10 2.22 -31.65 13.77
C LEU A 10 0.90 -31.88 13.01
N LYS A 11 -0.20 -32.13 13.73
CA LYS A 11 -1.54 -32.14 13.12
C LYS A 11 -1.91 -30.78 12.53
N ALA A 12 -1.68 -29.68 13.25
CA ALA A 12 -1.98 -28.33 12.75
C ALA A 12 -1.21 -28.01 11.47
N LEU A 13 0.09 -28.33 11.42
CA LEU A 13 0.92 -28.14 10.22
C LEU A 13 0.42 -28.99 9.05
N VAL A 14 0.09 -30.26 9.28
CA VAL A 14 -0.48 -31.13 8.25
C VAL A 14 -1.81 -30.57 7.74
N THR A 15 -2.69 -30.10 8.63
CA THR A 15 -3.96 -29.47 8.24
C THR A 15 -3.73 -28.24 7.35
N ILE A 16 -2.78 -27.36 7.71
CA ILE A 16 -2.46 -26.16 6.91
C ILE A 16 -1.97 -26.54 5.52
N VAL A 17 -1.06 -27.52 5.42
CA VAL A 17 -0.50 -27.99 4.15
C VAL A 17 -1.58 -28.62 3.26
N VAL A 18 -2.51 -29.37 3.86
CA VAL A 18 -3.59 -30.02 3.11
C VAL A 18 -4.63 -29.00 2.62
N LEU A 19 -4.97 -28.01 3.46
CA LEU A 19 -5.98 -26.99 3.12
C LEU A 19 -5.45 -25.89 2.19
N ASN A 20 -4.17 -25.53 2.30
CA ASN A 20 -3.56 -24.39 1.61
C ASN A 20 -2.17 -24.75 1.02
N PRO A 21 -2.07 -25.78 0.15
CA PRO A 21 -0.78 -26.25 -0.34
C PRO A 21 0.00 -25.19 -1.13
N VAL A 22 -0.66 -24.40 -1.98
CA VAL A 22 0.02 -23.41 -2.83
C VAL A 22 0.52 -22.23 -2.00
N GLU A 23 -0.25 -21.77 -1.02
CA GLU A 23 0.13 -20.69 -0.12
C GLU A 23 1.35 -21.07 0.72
N VAL A 24 1.42 -22.32 1.18
CA VAL A 24 2.61 -22.85 1.87
C VAL A 24 3.81 -22.92 0.93
N ILE A 25 3.63 -23.38 -0.32
CA ILE A 25 4.70 -23.38 -1.33
C ILE A 25 5.23 -21.97 -1.57
N VAL A 26 4.35 -20.97 -1.71
CA VAL A 26 4.74 -19.57 -1.90
C VAL A 26 5.51 -19.04 -0.68
N ALA A 27 5.06 -19.33 0.54
CA ALA A 27 5.77 -18.93 1.76
C ALA A 27 7.17 -19.57 1.86
N ILE A 28 7.28 -20.87 1.57
CA ILE A 28 8.58 -21.58 1.54
C ILE A 28 9.47 -21.05 0.41
N ALA A 29 8.90 -20.75 -0.76
CA ALA A 29 9.64 -20.18 -1.86
C ALA A 29 10.25 -18.83 -1.46
N TYR A 30 9.46 -17.89 -0.91
CA TYR A 30 10.00 -16.61 -0.42
C TYR A 30 11.11 -16.77 0.63
N PHE A 31 10.95 -17.73 1.54
CA PHE A 31 11.99 -18.07 2.51
C PHE A 31 13.28 -18.55 1.81
N LEU A 32 13.18 -19.52 0.88
CA LEU A 32 14.32 -20.04 0.14
C LEU A 32 14.99 -18.96 -0.73
N LEU A 33 14.20 -18.11 -1.38
CA LEU A 33 14.71 -17.02 -2.22
C LEU A 33 15.48 -15.99 -1.41
N SER A 34 14.98 -15.65 -0.22
CA SER A 34 15.72 -14.80 0.71
C SER A 34 17.06 -15.43 1.11
N VAL A 35 17.08 -16.72 1.47
CA VAL A 35 18.30 -17.45 1.83
C VAL A 35 19.31 -17.51 0.68
N LEU A 36 18.85 -17.75 -0.56
CA LEU A 36 19.70 -17.79 -1.75
C LEU A 36 20.30 -16.41 -2.08
N THR A 37 19.55 -15.34 -1.83
CA THR A 37 20.03 -13.96 -1.99
C THR A 37 21.11 -13.64 -0.97
N TYR A 38 20.92 -14.05 0.28
CA TYR A 38 21.90 -13.83 1.36
C TYR A 38 23.24 -14.51 1.10
N HIS A 39 23.21 -15.75 0.60
CA HIS A 39 24.42 -16.50 0.25
C HIS A 39 25.02 -16.08 -1.10
N LYS A 40 24.50 -15.00 -1.73
CA LYS A 40 24.94 -14.48 -3.04
C LYS A 40 24.92 -15.54 -4.16
N VAL A 41 24.06 -16.54 -4.03
CA VAL A 41 23.81 -17.55 -5.08
C VAL A 41 22.95 -16.94 -6.18
N LEU A 42 21.99 -16.09 -5.79
CA LEU A 42 21.25 -15.23 -6.70
C LEU A 42 21.86 -13.83 -6.67
N LEU A 43 21.96 -13.20 -7.85
CA LEU A 43 22.35 -11.80 -7.97
C LEU A 43 21.38 -10.93 -7.16
N PRO A 44 21.87 -10.07 -6.24
CA PRO A 44 21.00 -9.20 -5.44
C PRO A 44 20.04 -8.34 -6.26
N GLU A 45 20.45 -7.98 -7.49
CA GLU A 45 19.66 -7.23 -8.47
C GLU A 45 18.40 -7.98 -8.93
N LEU A 46 18.38 -9.32 -8.87
CA LEU A 46 17.25 -10.14 -9.35
C LEU A 46 16.09 -10.21 -8.37
N LEU A 47 16.35 -10.06 -7.07
CA LEU A 47 15.34 -10.19 -6.00
C LEU A 47 15.14 -8.91 -5.19
N GLY A 48 16.14 -8.02 -5.14
CA GLY A 48 16.28 -6.84 -4.29
C GLY A 48 14.97 -6.25 -3.77
N GLU A 49 14.41 -5.29 -4.51
CA GLU A 49 13.17 -4.62 -4.11
C GLU A 49 11.93 -5.50 -4.38
N ASN A 50 12.02 -6.44 -5.33
CA ASN A 50 10.95 -7.38 -5.71
C ASN A 50 10.41 -8.17 -4.51
N PHE A 51 11.18 -8.36 -3.44
CA PHE A 51 10.71 -8.98 -2.21
C PHE A 51 9.50 -8.26 -1.57
N LEU A 52 9.38 -6.94 -1.75
CA LEU A 52 8.25 -6.14 -1.26
C LEU A 52 6.91 -6.49 -1.97
N SER A 53 6.95 -7.23 -3.08
CA SER A 53 5.74 -7.74 -3.75
C SER A 53 5.08 -8.91 -3.01
N ALA A 54 5.75 -9.49 -2.00
CA ALA A 54 5.31 -10.70 -1.31
C ALA A 54 3.85 -10.66 -0.79
N PRO A 55 3.34 -9.58 -0.18
CA PRO A 55 1.95 -9.55 0.29
C PRO A 55 0.93 -9.71 -0.84
N VAL A 56 1.19 -9.12 -2.01
CA VAL A 56 0.29 -9.20 -3.17
C VAL A 56 0.38 -10.58 -3.81
N LEU A 57 1.59 -11.10 -4.00
CA LEU A 57 1.78 -12.42 -4.61
C LEU A 57 1.29 -13.56 -3.71
N PHE A 58 1.38 -13.42 -2.38
CA PHE A 58 0.76 -14.35 -1.44
C PHE A 58 -0.77 -14.27 -1.43
N ALA A 59 -1.34 -13.08 -1.65
CA ALA A 59 -2.80 -12.91 -1.67
C ALA A 59 -3.46 -13.60 -2.87
N ILE A 60 -2.77 -13.73 -4.01
CA ILE A 60 -3.32 -14.39 -5.22
C ILE A 60 -3.74 -15.84 -4.96
N PRO A 61 -2.86 -16.76 -4.52
CA PRO A 61 -3.25 -18.15 -4.24
C PRO A 61 -4.30 -18.23 -3.14
N TYR A 62 -4.18 -17.40 -2.10
CA TYR A 62 -5.17 -17.33 -1.01
C TYR A 62 -6.58 -16.97 -1.49
N ILE A 63 -6.68 -15.99 -2.39
CA ILE A 63 -7.93 -15.58 -3.03
C ILE A 63 -8.48 -16.72 -3.91
N LEU A 64 -7.63 -17.32 -4.74
CA LEU A 64 -8.03 -18.37 -5.68
C LEU A 64 -8.46 -19.66 -4.97
N ASN A 65 -7.84 -20.00 -3.84
CA ASN A 65 -8.21 -21.15 -3.03
C ASN A 65 -9.67 -21.05 -2.54
N ARG A 66 -10.07 -19.84 -2.13
CA ARG A 66 -11.42 -19.53 -1.63
C ARG A 66 -12.45 -19.40 -2.74
N LEU A 67 -12.05 -18.91 -3.91
CA LEU A 67 -12.91 -18.82 -5.09
C LEU A 67 -13.27 -20.20 -5.68
N PHE A 68 -12.37 -21.17 -5.57
CA PHE A 68 -12.52 -22.49 -6.22
C PHE A 68 -12.40 -23.66 -5.23
N PRO A 69 -13.32 -23.83 -4.26
CA PRO A 69 -13.20 -24.86 -3.22
C PRO A 69 -13.50 -26.30 -3.71
N GLY A 70 -14.07 -26.48 -4.92
CA GLY A 70 -14.47 -27.79 -5.45
C GLY A 70 -13.43 -28.45 -6.36
N ASN A 71 -13.56 -29.76 -6.58
CA ASN A 71 -12.65 -30.60 -7.38
C ASN A 71 -12.79 -30.45 -8.91
N ASN A 72 -13.13 -29.26 -9.37
CA ASN A 72 -13.40 -28.97 -10.78
C ASN A 72 -12.11 -28.62 -11.54
N ILE A 73 -12.18 -28.58 -12.87
CA ILE A 73 -11.09 -28.08 -13.73
C ILE A 73 -10.63 -26.66 -13.34
N LYS A 74 -11.51 -25.89 -12.69
CA LYS A 74 -11.23 -24.56 -12.13
C LYS A 74 -10.22 -24.58 -10.96
N ARG A 75 -10.07 -25.71 -10.26
CA ARG A 75 -9.03 -25.91 -9.23
C ARG A 75 -7.63 -25.96 -9.85
N ALA A 76 -7.50 -26.28 -11.14
CA ALA A 76 -6.23 -26.17 -11.86
C ALA A 76 -5.72 -24.71 -11.88
N ILE A 77 -6.61 -23.71 -11.92
CA ILE A 77 -6.24 -22.29 -11.85
C ILE A 77 -5.60 -21.96 -10.51
N TYR A 78 -6.12 -22.54 -9.41
CA TYR A 78 -5.51 -22.41 -8.09
C TYR A 78 -4.10 -23.02 -8.05
N TYR A 79 -3.90 -24.24 -8.55
CA TYR A 79 -2.55 -24.83 -8.61
C TYR A 79 -1.60 -24.06 -9.54
N LEU A 80 -2.11 -23.54 -10.66
CA LEU A 80 -1.35 -22.72 -11.59
C LEU A 80 -0.93 -21.38 -10.96
N SER A 81 -1.61 -20.91 -9.92
CA SER A 81 -1.22 -19.67 -9.23
C SER A 81 0.16 -19.74 -8.55
N ALA A 82 0.72 -20.93 -8.33
CA ALA A 82 2.13 -21.08 -7.94
C ALA A 82 3.10 -20.43 -8.95
N LEU A 83 2.69 -20.35 -10.23
CA LEU A 83 3.48 -19.74 -11.31
C LEU A 83 3.62 -18.22 -11.17
N THR A 84 2.88 -17.58 -10.26
CA THR A 84 3.01 -16.15 -9.94
C THR A 84 4.37 -15.80 -9.33
N LEU A 85 5.16 -16.79 -8.90
CA LEU A 85 6.55 -16.62 -8.49
C LEU A 85 7.51 -16.40 -9.67
N ILE A 86 7.15 -16.82 -10.90
CA ILE A 86 8.03 -16.70 -12.07
C ILE A 86 8.31 -15.24 -12.45
N PRO A 87 7.30 -14.35 -12.53
CA PRO A 87 7.52 -12.93 -12.81
C PRO A 87 8.55 -12.23 -11.91
N ILE A 88 8.74 -12.69 -10.67
CA ILE A 88 9.73 -12.14 -9.72
C ILE A 88 11.15 -12.15 -10.31
N PHE A 89 11.46 -13.12 -11.17
CA PHE A 89 12.79 -13.25 -11.79
C PHE A 89 12.88 -12.64 -13.18
N LEU A 90 11.74 -12.41 -13.83
CA LEU A 90 11.68 -11.96 -15.23
C LEU A 90 11.46 -10.45 -15.35
N ILE A 91 10.86 -9.84 -14.34
CA ILE A 91 10.38 -8.46 -14.38
C ILE A 91 10.91 -7.72 -13.16
N ASP A 92 11.49 -6.54 -13.38
CA ASP A 92 11.78 -5.60 -12.31
C ASP A 92 10.49 -4.90 -11.86
N PHE A 93 10.12 -5.08 -10.59
CA PHE A 93 8.95 -4.44 -9.99
C PHE A 93 9.28 -3.12 -9.29
N SER A 94 10.55 -2.69 -9.25
CA SER A 94 10.99 -1.45 -8.58
C SER A 94 10.07 -0.27 -8.90
N GLU A 95 9.87 0.04 -10.19
CA GLU A 95 9.02 1.14 -10.62
C GLU A 95 7.58 1.01 -10.11
N TRP A 96 7.02 -0.20 -10.16
CA TRP A 96 5.67 -0.46 -9.70
C TRP A 96 5.55 -0.36 -8.17
N LEU A 97 6.50 -0.91 -7.42
CA LEU A 97 6.50 -0.94 -5.95
C LEU A 97 6.53 0.46 -5.33
N TYR A 98 7.26 1.39 -5.93
CA TYR A 98 7.32 2.79 -5.48
C TYR A 98 6.28 3.70 -6.14
N SER A 99 5.41 3.14 -6.98
CA SER A 99 4.32 3.88 -7.63
C SER A 99 3.02 3.86 -6.80
N PRO A 100 2.12 4.85 -7.01
CA PRO A 100 0.75 4.79 -6.49
C PRO A 100 -0.04 3.54 -6.93
N ALA A 101 0.37 2.86 -8.02
CA ALA A 101 -0.28 1.65 -8.51
C ALA A 101 -0.12 0.45 -7.56
N TYR A 102 0.99 0.34 -6.84
CA TYR A 102 1.17 -0.69 -5.82
C TYR A 102 0.18 -0.51 -4.66
N ALA A 103 0.03 0.72 -4.16
CA ALA A 103 -0.96 1.04 -3.14
C ALA A 103 -2.40 0.74 -3.62
N ALA A 104 -2.73 1.08 -4.87
CA ALA A 104 -4.01 0.73 -5.47
C ALA A 104 -4.22 -0.80 -5.53
N THR A 105 -3.17 -1.57 -5.83
CA THR A 105 -3.22 -3.04 -5.88
C THR A 105 -3.47 -3.66 -4.51
N ILE A 106 -2.84 -3.13 -3.45
CA ILE A 106 -3.15 -3.53 -2.07
C ILE A 106 -4.63 -3.27 -1.76
N VAL A 107 -5.15 -2.07 -2.09
CA VAL A 107 -6.56 -1.74 -1.86
C VAL A 107 -7.49 -2.69 -2.63
N ILE A 108 -7.21 -2.95 -3.91
CA ILE A 108 -7.97 -3.92 -4.72
C ILE A 108 -7.96 -5.30 -4.05
N THR A 109 -6.79 -5.76 -3.60
CA THR A 109 -6.62 -7.07 -2.94
C THR A 109 -7.48 -7.17 -1.69
N LEU A 110 -7.44 -6.15 -0.83
CA LEU A 110 -8.25 -6.07 0.38
C LEU A 110 -9.76 -6.06 0.08
N LEU A 111 -10.19 -5.33 -0.95
CA LEU A 111 -11.59 -5.26 -1.37
C LEU A 111 -12.08 -6.58 -1.97
N VAL A 112 -11.24 -7.27 -2.76
CA VAL A 112 -11.54 -8.59 -3.32
C VAL A 112 -11.77 -9.58 -2.17
N ILE A 113 -10.89 -9.58 -1.16
CA ILE A 113 -11.04 -10.43 0.02
C ILE A 113 -12.32 -10.12 0.79
N ALA A 114 -12.65 -8.84 0.98
CA ALA A 114 -13.90 -8.42 1.62
C ALA A 114 -15.15 -8.85 0.82
N SER A 115 -15.04 -8.97 -0.50
CA SER A 115 -16.14 -9.32 -1.41
C SER A 115 -16.49 -10.82 -1.40
N PHE A 116 -15.72 -11.67 -0.71
CA PHE A 116 -16.01 -13.11 -0.57
C PHE A 116 -17.05 -13.44 0.50
N SER A 117 -17.82 -12.45 0.97
CA SER A 117 -18.87 -12.69 1.95
C SER A 117 -19.91 -13.67 1.39
N ARG A 118 -20.21 -14.72 2.17
CA ARG A 118 -21.20 -15.75 1.83
C ARG A 118 -22.60 -15.17 1.60
N GLU A 119 -22.89 -14.06 2.28
CA GLU A 119 -24.15 -13.32 2.18
C GLU A 119 -23.89 -11.89 1.70
N ARG A 120 -24.89 -11.31 1.02
CA ARG A 120 -24.81 -9.96 0.42
C ARG A 120 -25.16 -8.83 1.41
N ASP A 121 -25.12 -9.11 2.71
CA ASP A 121 -25.39 -8.12 3.74
C ASP A 121 -24.16 -7.29 4.08
N ASN A 122 -24.36 -6.01 4.36
CA ASN A 122 -23.33 -5.05 4.74
C ASN A 122 -22.57 -5.50 6.00
N ARG A 123 -23.28 -6.13 6.95
CA ARG A 123 -22.70 -6.68 8.17
C ARG A 123 -21.70 -7.79 7.84
N THR A 124 -22.12 -8.80 7.07
CA THR A 124 -21.29 -9.97 6.72
C THR A 124 -20.02 -9.58 5.97
N ILE A 125 -20.10 -8.59 5.06
CA ILE A 125 -18.93 -8.05 4.34
C ILE A 125 -17.94 -7.41 5.32
N THR A 126 -18.46 -6.60 6.23
CA THR A 126 -17.64 -5.95 7.26
C THR A 126 -17.01 -7.00 8.18
N GLU A 127 -17.77 -8.00 8.61
CA GLU A 127 -17.25 -9.10 9.44
C GLU A 127 -16.16 -9.88 8.72
N THR A 128 -16.33 -10.17 7.42
CA THR A 128 -15.32 -10.85 6.59
C THR A 128 -14.02 -10.03 6.52
N PHE A 129 -14.13 -8.73 6.24
CA PHE A 129 -12.98 -7.82 6.19
C PHE A 129 -12.26 -7.71 7.54
N ILE A 130 -13.00 -7.52 8.63
CA ILE A 130 -12.41 -7.38 9.97
C ILE A 130 -11.87 -8.72 10.48
N ASN A 131 -12.47 -9.85 10.13
CA ASN A 131 -11.89 -11.16 10.43
C ASN A 131 -10.55 -11.33 9.74
N PHE A 132 -10.46 -11.02 8.45
CA PHE A 132 -9.20 -11.06 7.73
C PHE A 132 -8.16 -10.14 8.38
N ALA A 133 -8.51 -8.86 8.63
CA ALA A 133 -7.61 -7.90 9.26
C ALA A 133 -7.17 -8.33 10.67
N SER A 134 -8.07 -8.89 11.48
CA SER A 134 -7.75 -9.38 12.83
C SER A 134 -6.84 -10.60 12.79
N ARG A 135 -7.00 -11.49 11.81
CA ARG A 135 -6.13 -12.66 11.60
C ARG A 135 -4.72 -12.23 11.21
N VAL A 136 -4.58 -11.29 10.25
CA VAL A 136 -3.28 -10.70 9.90
C VAL A 136 -2.64 -10.03 11.11
N ALA A 137 -3.39 -9.19 11.83
CA ALA A 137 -2.89 -8.50 13.01
C ALA A 137 -2.45 -9.46 14.12
N ALA A 138 -3.21 -10.53 14.36
CA ALA A 138 -2.86 -11.56 15.34
C ALA A 138 -1.57 -12.30 14.96
N SER A 139 -1.38 -12.63 13.67
CA SER A 139 -0.14 -13.26 13.20
C SER A 139 1.08 -12.38 13.47
N PHE A 140 1.02 -11.09 13.13
CA PHE A 140 2.10 -10.14 13.43
C PHE A 140 2.27 -9.87 14.93
N ALA A 141 1.17 -9.84 15.70
CA ALA A 141 1.22 -9.67 17.15
C ALA A 141 1.90 -10.85 17.87
N ILE A 142 1.98 -12.01 17.23
CA ILE A 142 2.76 -13.16 17.71
C ILE A 142 4.19 -13.09 17.18
N THR A 143 4.39 -12.93 15.86
CA THR A 143 5.73 -13.03 15.26
C THR A 143 6.64 -11.85 15.57
N LEU A 144 6.14 -10.61 15.62
CA LEU A 144 6.97 -9.44 15.88
C LEU A 144 7.58 -9.47 17.29
N PRO A 145 6.83 -9.70 18.40
CA PRO A 145 7.44 -9.84 19.71
C PRO A 145 8.41 -11.02 19.79
N THR A 146 8.08 -12.17 19.17
CA THR A 146 9.01 -13.32 19.13
C THR A 146 10.30 -12.96 18.41
N PHE A 147 10.24 -12.23 17.29
CA PHE A 147 11.40 -11.71 16.59
C PHE A 147 12.22 -10.75 17.44
N LEU A 148 11.56 -9.76 18.07
CA LEU A 148 12.24 -8.78 18.91
C LEU A 148 12.92 -9.42 20.12
N ILE A 149 12.28 -10.39 20.77
CA ILE A 149 12.85 -11.15 21.89
C ILE A 149 14.05 -11.97 21.40
N ALA A 150 13.93 -12.67 20.27
CA ALA A 150 15.03 -13.45 19.71
C ALA A 150 16.23 -12.56 19.34
N MET A 151 15.98 -11.40 18.73
CA MET A 151 17.02 -10.42 18.42
C MET A 151 17.66 -9.84 19.69
N ALA A 152 16.87 -9.51 20.71
CA ALA A 152 17.37 -9.01 21.98
C ALA A 152 18.29 -10.04 22.67
N ILE A 153 17.89 -11.32 22.71
CA ILE A 153 18.71 -12.41 23.25
C ILE A 153 19.99 -12.56 22.43
N LEU A 154 19.89 -12.55 21.10
CA LEU A 154 21.03 -12.69 20.20
C LEU A 154 22.05 -11.57 20.39
N PHE A 155 21.63 -10.31 20.36
CA PHE A 155 22.51 -9.17 20.58
C PHE A 155 23.04 -9.10 22.01
N SER A 156 22.24 -9.38 23.03
CA SER A 156 22.72 -9.39 24.42
C SER A 156 23.78 -10.48 24.66
N THR A 157 23.58 -11.67 24.09
CA THR A 157 24.55 -12.78 24.20
C THR A 157 25.81 -12.44 23.40
N SER A 158 25.66 -11.84 22.22
CA SER A 158 26.75 -11.34 21.40
C SER A 158 27.65 -10.36 22.15
N GLU A 159 27.07 -9.34 22.78
CA GLU A 159 27.82 -8.34 23.56
C GLU A 159 28.45 -8.94 24.81
N LEU A 160 27.76 -9.86 25.50
CA LEU A 160 28.26 -10.45 26.74
C LEU A 160 29.42 -11.44 26.52
N PHE A 161 29.42 -12.15 25.40
CA PHE A 161 30.40 -13.19 25.07
C PHE A 161 31.34 -12.79 23.92
N GLU A 162 31.27 -11.54 23.46
CA GLU A 162 32.11 -10.97 22.40
C GLU A 162 32.16 -11.83 21.12
N PHE A 163 30.99 -12.24 20.63
CA PHE A 163 30.91 -13.05 19.42
C PHE A 163 31.33 -12.25 18.16
N PRO A 164 31.84 -12.92 17.11
CA PRO A 164 32.21 -12.24 15.87
C PRO A 164 31.01 -11.66 15.13
N ASP A 165 31.12 -10.42 14.63
CA ASP A 165 30.07 -9.69 13.86
C ASP A 165 29.44 -10.53 12.75
N LYS A 166 30.25 -11.32 12.04
CA LYS A 166 29.77 -12.19 10.97
C LYS A 166 28.76 -13.23 11.47
N LEU A 167 29.04 -13.88 12.60
CA LEU A 167 28.15 -14.89 13.20
C LEU A 167 26.83 -14.26 13.63
N ILE A 168 26.88 -13.05 14.16
CA ILE A 168 25.72 -12.27 14.63
C ILE A 168 24.84 -11.89 13.45
N ASN A 169 25.44 -11.37 12.38
CA ASN A 169 24.72 -11.01 11.15
C ASN A 169 24.07 -12.23 10.48
N ASP A 170 24.81 -13.34 10.36
CA ASP A 170 24.29 -14.61 9.84
C ASP A 170 23.10 -15.10 10.68
N SER A 171 23.26 -15.11 12.01
CA SER A 171 22.22 -15.56 12.94
C SER A 171 20.99 -14.65 12.92
N ALA A 172 21.18 -13.33 12.90
CA ALA A 172 20.12 -12.33 12.83
C ALA A 172 19.32 -12.48 11.53
N PHE A 173 20.00 -12.73 10.41
CA PHE A 173 19.34 -13.03 9.14
C PHE A 173 18.45 -14.29 9.22
N TRP A 174 18.95 -15.38 9.81
CA TRP A 174 18.16 -16.60 10.00
C TRP A 174 16.95 -16.38 10.91
N VAL A 175 17.13 -15.67 12.02
CA VAL A 175 16.06 -15.31 12.96
C VAL A 175 14.96 -14.51 12.25
N MET A 176 15.32 -13.49 11.48
CA MET A 176 14.39 -12.69 10.68
C MET A 176 13.63 -13.56 9.67
N ASN A 177 14.33 -14.42 8.92
CA ASN A 177 13.72 -15.23 7.87
C ASN A 177 12.76 -16.30 8.40
N ILE A 178 13.17 -17.02 9.45
CA ILE A 178 12.33 -18.07 10.02
C ILE A 178 11.09 -17.46 10.69
N ILE A 179 11.25 -16.37 11.45
CA ILE A 179 10.15 -15.80 12.24
C ILE A 179 9.24 -14.92 11.39
N LEU A 180 9.79 -13.98 10.61
CA LEU A 180 8.98 -13.01 9.89
C LEU A 180 8.53 -13.53 8.51
N ILE A 181 9.43 -14.15 7.74
CA ILE A 181 9.13 -14.54 6.35
C ILE A 181 8.40 -15.88 6.29
N LEU A 182 8.85 -16.88 7.05
CA LEU A 182 8.24 -18.20 7.03
C LEU A 182 7.08 -18.34 8.04
N SER A 183 7.30 -17.98 9.30
CA SER A 183 6.30 -18.26 10.35
C SER A 183 5.07 -17.35 10.28
N THR A 184 5.20 -16.09 9.86
CA THR A 184 4.05 -15.15 9.77
C THR A 184 2.95 -15.63 8.82
N PRO A 185 3.22 -15.95 7.53
CA PRO A 185 2.18 -16.44 6.63
C PRO A 185 1.62 -17.80 7.08
N LEU A 186 2.42 -18.68 7.67
CA LEU A 186 1.93 -19.96 8.20
C LEU A 186 0.99 -19.77 9.40
N LEU A 187 1.32 -18.88 10.32
CA LEU A 187 0.45 -18.51 11.44
C LEU A 187 -0.83 -17.83 10.96
N PHE A 188 -0.75 -17.04 9.88
CA PHE A 188 -1.92 -16.45 9.26
C PHE A 188 -2.85 -17.49 8.64
N LEU A 189 -2.31 -18.50 7.96
CA LEU A 189 -3.09 -19.62 7.42
C LEU A 189 -3.73 -20.44 8.54
N TYR A 190 -2.99 -20.70 9.63
CA TYR A 190 -3.52 -21.37 10.82
C TYR A 190 -4.65 -20.58 11.49
N ALA A 191 -4.48 -19.26 11.62
CA ALA A 191 -5.51 -18.35 12.14
C ALA A 191 -6.71 -18.20 11.20
N SER A 192 -6.51 -18.47 9.91
CA SER A 192 -7.53 -18.42 8.86
C SER A 192 -8.31 -19.72 8.69
N ASP A 193 -7.94 -20.77 9.42
CA ASP A 193 -8.70 -22.01 9.47
C ASP A 193 -10.07 -21.78 10.15
N GLU A 194 -11.14 -21.99 9.39
CA GLU A 194 -12.52 -21.78 9.82
C GLU A 194 -13.17 -23.04 10.39
N THR A 195 -12.40 -24.12 10.55
CA THR A 195 -12.88 -25.29 11.28
C THR A 195 -13.21 -24.91 12.72
N GLU A 196 -14.38 -25.35 13.21
CA GLU A 196 -14.90 -25.03 14.55
C GLU A 196 -13.96 -25.43 15.71
N GLU A 197 -12.95 -26.27 15.41
CA GLU A 197 -11.98 -26.79 16.37
C GLU A 197 -10.72 -25.93 16.54
N SER A 198 -10.51 -24.86 15.76
CA SER A 198 -9.31 -24.02 15.90
C SER A 198 -9.38 -23.12 17.14
N PRO A 199 -8.59 -23.37 18.20
CA PRO A 199 -8.65 -22.58 19.42
C PRO A 199 -8.15 -21.14 19.19
N LEU A 200 -7.27 -20.93 18.21
CA LEU A 200 -6.70 -19.63 17.91
C LEU A 200 -7.71 -18.72 17.20
N SER A 201 -8.46 -19.22 16.21
CA SER A 201 -9.45 -18.42 15.48
C SER A 201 -10.60 -17.96 16.41
N ALA A 202 -11.03 -18.82 17.33
CA ALA A 202 -12.01 -18.50 18.36
C ALA A 202 -11.51 -17.40 19.31
N GLN A 203 -10.26 -17.49 19.78
CA GLN A 203 -9.65 -16.46 20.63
C GLN A 203 -9.51 -15.12 19.91
N ILE A 204 -9.05 -15.12 18.65
CA ILE A 204 -8.94 -13.91 17.82
C ILE A 204 -10.30 -13.23 17.70
N THR A 205 -11.36 -13.99 17.40
CA THR A 205 -12.72 -13.47 17.26
C THR A 205 -13.24 -12.86 18.56
N LYS A 206 -12.95 -13.50 19.70
CA LYS A 206 -13.30 -12.99 21.03
C LYS A 206 -12.57 -11.68 21.34
N ILE A 207 -11.25 -11.64 21.15
CA ILE A 207 -10.42 -10.44 21.36
C ILE A 207 -10.88 -9.30 20.47
N ARG A 208 -11.13 -9.58 19.18
CA ARG A 208 -11.69 -8.63 18.21
C ARG A 208 -12.98 -8.00 18.73
N ASN A 209 -13.93 -8.80 19.22
CA ASN A 209 -15.22 -8.28 19.72
C ASN A 209 -15.05 -7.37 20.93
N ILE A 210 -14.14 -7.74 21.85
CA ILE A 210 -13.81 -6.95 23.04
C ILE A 210 -13.21 -5.60 22.64
N ILE A 211 -12.34 -5.56 21.63
CA ILE A 211 -11.64 -4.33 21.21
C ILE A 211 -12.49 -3.46 20.27
N CYS A 212 -13.21 -4.07 19.32
CA CYS A 212 -13.92 -3.34 18.26
C CYS A 212 -14.99 -2.39 18.83
N THR A 213 -15.83 -2.88 19.74
CA THR A 213 -16.92 -2.08 20.34
C THR A 213 -16.43 -0.80 21.04
N PRO A 214 -15.47 -0.85 21.98
CA PRO A 214 -14.94 0.35 22.60
C PRO A 214 -14.11 1.19 21.63
N ALA A 215 -13.33 0.59 20.72
CA ALA A 215 -12.55 1.35 19.75
C ALA A 215 -13.45 2.19 18.83
N VAL A 216 -14.54 1.62 18.32
CA VAL A 216 -15.50 2.35 17.48
C VAL A 216 -16.15 3.47 18.26
N ASN A 217 -16.66 3.20 19.46
CA ASN A 217 -17.46 4.16 20.21
C ASN A 217 -16.66 5.27 20.88
N TYR A 218 -15.47 4.97 21.41
CA TYR A 218 -14.71 5.91 22.25
C TYR A 218 -13.47 6.49 21.56
N ILE A 219 -12.96 5.85 20.50
CA ILE A 219 -11.76 6.31 19.80
C ILE A 219 -12.13 6.80 18.41
N LEU A 220 -12.65 5.92 17.56
CA LEU A 220 -12.87 6.20 16.14
C LEU A 220 -14.00 7.20 15.91
N THR A 221 -15.15 7.03 16.58
CA THR A 221 -16.28 7.96 16.38
C THR A 221 -15.97 9.38 16.87
N PRO A 222 -15.45 9.58 18.10
CA PRO A 222 -15.08 10.92 18.56
C PRO A 222 -13.99 11.56 17.68
N ALA A 223 -12.98 10.79 17.26
CA ALA A 223 -11.97 11.28 16.32
C ALA A 223 -12.58 11.70 14.98
N LEU A 224 -13.54 10.94 14.45
CA LEU A 224 -14.25 11.27 13.21
C LEU A 224 -15.10 12.55 13.35
N VAL A 225 -15.69 12.79 14.53
CA VAL A 225 -16.41 14.04 14.83
C VAL A 225 -15.45 15.24 14.87
N ILE A 226 -14.29 15.09 15.52
CA ILE A 226 -13.25 16.13 15.53
C ILE A 226 -12.74 16.39 14.12
N PHE A 227 -12.52 15.34 13.33
CA PHE A 227 -12.07 15.47 11.95
C PHE A 227 -13.10 16.21 11.08
N ALA A 228 -14.39 15.88 11.25
CA ALA A 228 -15.47 16.62 10.62
C ALA A 228 -15.45 18.10 11.05
N ALA A 229 -15.29 18.39 12.35
CA ALA A 229 -15.22 19.76 12.85
C ALA A 229 -14.07 20.55 12.22
N ILE A 230 -12.87 19.96 12.12
CA ILE A 230 -11.71 20.60 11.48
C ILE A 230 -11.99 20.92 10.01
N ILE A 231 -12.56 19.97 9.27
CA ILE A 231 -12.89 20.18 7.84
C ILE A 231 -13.93 21.30 7.70
N TYR A 232 -14.96 21.33 8.53
CA TYR A 232 -15.99 22.37 8.46
C TYR A 232 -15.47 23.73 8.90
N LEU A 233 -14.56 23.81 9.88
CA LEU A 233 -13.85 25.05 10.21
C LEU A 233 -13.00 25.53 9.03
N TYR A 234 -12.35 24.62 8.30
CA TYR A 234 -11.58 24.99 7.12
C TYR A 234 -12.48 25.43 5.94
N ILE A 235 -13.63 24.79 5.75
CA ILE A 235 -14.65 25.23 4.79
C ILE A 235 -15.13 26.63 5.15
N ALA A 236 -15.43 26.89 6.43
CA ALA A 236 -15.81 28.23 6.90
C ALA A 236 -14.71 29.26 6.63
N LYS A 237 -13.43 28.90 6.87
CA LYS A 237 -12.28 29.74 6.51
C LYS A 237 -12.30 30.11 5.03
N ILE A 238 -12.46 29.13 4.13
CA ILE A 238 -12.49 29.36 2.68
C ILE A 238 -13.64 30.28 2.27
N VAL A 239 -14.82 30.07 2.86
CA VAL A 239 -16.01 30.90 2.59
C VAL A 239 -15.77 32.36 3.02
N VAL A 240 -15.05 32.59 4.12
CA VAL A 240 -14.72 33.94 4.61
C VAL A 240 -13.58 34.59 3.82
N THR A 241 -12.52 33.85 3.54
CA THR A 241 -11.32 34.41 2.89
C THR A 241 -11.44 34.48 1.37
N PHE A 242 -12.41 33.77 0.77
CA PHE A 242 -12.51 33.54 -0.68
C PHE A 242 -11.20 33.06 -1.31
N THR A 243 -10.33 32.47 -0.49
CA THR A 243 -9.06 31.91 -0.97
C THR A 243 -9.29 30.47 -1.36
N LEU A 244 -8.81 30.16 -2.55
CA LEU A 244 -8.85 28.84 -3.12
C LEU A 244 -8.25 27.76 -2.18
N PRO A 245 -8.79 26.53 -2.14
CA PRO A 245 -8.24 25.50 -1.30
C PRO A 245 -6.80 25.16 -1.65
N ASN A 246 -5.98 24.96 -0.62
CA ASN A 246 -4.69 24.29 -0.78
C ASN A 246 -4.95 22.92 -1.41
N GLY A 247 -4.28 22.52 -2.49
CA GLY A 247 -4.59 21.21 -3.08
C GLY A 247 -4.12 20.00 -2.27
N LYS A 248 -3.66 20.18 -1.01
CA LYS A 248 -3.64 19.11 0.01
C LYS A 248 -5.05 18.78 0.52
N LEU A 249 -6.01 19.71 0.40
CA LEU A 249 -7.39 19.53 0.85
C LEU A 249 -8.03 18.30 0.18
N ALA A 250 -7.81 18.09 -1.11
CA ALA A 250 -8.41 16.96 -1.82
C ALA A 250 -8.02 15.62 -1.18
N ILE A 251 -6.76 15.45 -0.79
CA ILE A 251 -6.28 14.25 -0.09
C ILE A 251 -6.93 14.12 1.29
N ILE A 252 -7.03 15.24 2.03
CA ILE A 252 -7.63 15.28 3.37
C ILE A 252 -9.12 14.91 3.33
N VAL A 253 -9.87 15.47 2.38
CA VAL A 253 -11.31 15.15 2.19
C VAL A 253 -11.47 13.69 1.77
N ASN A 254 -10.63 13.18 0.86
CA ASN A 254 -10.65 11.78 0.44
C ASN A 254 -10.46 10.85 1.65
N ALA A 255 -9.45 11.13 2.48
CA ALA A 255 -9.19 10.39 3.71
C ALA A 255 -10.38 10.46 4.69
N PHE A 256 -10.97 11.65 4.89
CA PHE A 256 -12.15 11.83 5.74
C PHE A 256 -13.34 10.97 5.32
N VAL A 257 -13.67 10.97 4.02
CA VAL A 257 -14.81 10.19 3.51
C VAL A 257 -14.53 8.69 3.60
N ILE A 258 -13.31 8.23 3.28
CA ILE A 258 -12.90 6.83 3.46
C ILE A 258 -13.02 6.41 4.92
N SER A 259 -12.44 7.19 5.84
CA SER A 259 -12.51 6.92 7.28
C SER A 259 -13.95 6.87 7.76
N GLY A 260 -14.80 7.79 7.29
CA GLY A 260 -16.20 7.82 7.66
C GLY A 260 -17.00 6.61 7.20
N ILE A 261 -16.79 6.15 5.95
CA ILE A 261 -17.39 4.91 5.44
C ILE A 261 -16.92 3.70 6.26
N LEU A 262 -15.60 3.60 6.52
CA LEU A 262 -15.02 2.48 7.26
C LEU A 262 -15.53 2.42 8.71
N VAL A 263 -15.53 3.54 9.42
CA VAL A 263 -16.04 3.62 10.79
C VAL A 263 -17.53 3.30 10.82
N LYS A 264 -18.31 3.79 9.85
CA LYS A 264 -19.73 3.41 9.75
C LYS A 264 -19.91 1.92 9.44
N ALA A 265 -19.07 1.30 8.63
CA ALA A 265 -19.09 -0.14 8.43
C ALA A 265 -18.85 -0.88 9.77
N LEU A 266 -17.84 -0.46 10.54
CA LEU A 266 -17.54 -1.02 11.87
C LEU A 266 -18.70 -0.88 12.86
N THR A 267 -19.49 0.19 12.80
CA THR A 267 -20.68 0.30 13.66
C THR A 267 -21.74 -0.76 13.37
N GLY A 268 -21.78 -1.32 12.16
CA GLY A 268 -22.72 -2.37 11.77
C GLY A 268 -22.46 -3.72 12.43
N ILE A 269 -21.22 -3.94 12.90
CA ILE A 269 -20.80 -5.17 13.60
C ILE A 269 -20.69 -4.96 15.13
N THR A 270 -20.93 -3.73 15.59
CA THR A 270 -20.81 -3.35 17.00
C THR A 270 -22.15 -3.51 17.71
N GLU A 271 -22.16 -4.10 18.92
CA GLU A 271 -23.39 -4.37 19.67
C GLU A 271 -24.11 -3.10 20.17
N LYS A 272 -23.36 -2.05 20.53
CA LYS A 272 -23.89 -0.80 21.07
C LYS A 272 -23.42 0.40 20.25
N GLN A 273 -24.35 1.20 19.74
CA GLN A 273 -24.03 2.42 19.00
C GLN A 273 -24.36 3.64 19.86
N ILE A 274 -23.33 4.39 20.28
CA ILE A 274 -23.53 5.61 21.10
C ILE A 274 -23.97 6.80 20.22
N PHE A 275 -23.42 6.89 19.01
CA PHE A 275 -23.55 8.07 18.13
C PHE A 275 -24.56 7.88 16.98
N VAL A 276 -25.71 7.24 17.24
CA VAL A 276 -26.71 6.91 16.19
C VAL A 276 -27.14 8.14 15.39
N LYS A 277 -27.33 9.30 16.04
CA LYS A 277 -27.69 10.56 15.38
C LYS A 277 -26.62 11.05 14.40
N PHE A 278 -25.34 10.93 14.75
CA PHE A 278 -24.24 11.32 13.88
C PHE A 278 -24.21 10.44 12.62
N TYR A 279 -24.33 9.11 12.77
CA TYR A 279 -24.34 8.18 11.64
C TYR A 279 -25.55 8.30 10.72
N LYS A 280 -26.66 8.86 11.21
CA LYS A 280 -27.84 9.22 10.40
C LYS A 280 -27.50 10.36 9.42
N TYR A 281 -26.71 11.35 9.84
CA TYR A 281 -26.36 12.52 9.02
C TYR A 281 -24.97 12.44 8.39
N LEU A 282 -24.23 11.35 8.60
CA LEU A 282 -22.86 11.20 8.13
C LEU A 282 -22.70 11.35 6.60
N TYR A 283 -23.56 10.72 5.79
CA TYR A 283 -23.45 10.81 4.33
C TYR A 283 -23.84 12.19 3.78
N PRO A 284 -24.95 12.82 4.23
CA PRO A 284 -25.20 14.23 3.93
C PRO A 284 -24.04 15.16 4.31
N LEU A 285 -23.37 14.89 5.44
CA LEU A 285 -22.21 15.66 5.91
C LEU A 285 -21.02 15.62 4.94
N PHE A 286 -20.88 14.59 4.10
CA PHE A 286 -19.80 14.47 3.11
C PHE A 286 -20.02 15.29 1.85
N ILE A 287 -21.26 15.71 1.54
CA ILE A 287 -21.57 16.40 0.28
C ILE A 287 -20.77 17.70 0.13
N ILE A 288 -20.77 18.56 1.16
CA ILE A 288 -20.07 19.84 1.11
C ILE A 288 -18.54 19.64 0.94
N PRO A 289 -17.88 18.80 1.76
CA PRO A 289 -16.48 18.44 1.53
C PRO A 289 -16.21 17.89 0.12
N LEU A 290 -17.06 17.01 -0.40
CA LEU A 290 -16.89 16.40 -1.73
C LEU A 290 -17.00 17.42 -2.87
N ILE A 291 -17.89 18.41 -2.76
CA ILE A 291 -17.96 19.51 -3.74
C ILE A 291 -16.63 20.26 -3.75
N LEU A 292 -16.12 20.60 -2.56
CA LEU A 292 -14.86 21.32 -2.42
C LEU A 292 -13.65 20.48 -2.89
N PHE A 293 -13.71 19.17 -2.70
CA PHE A 293 -12.76 18.21 -3.27
C PHE A 293 -12.72 18.32 -4.80
N TRP A 294 -13.88 18.30 -5.47
CA TRP A 294 -13.92 18.38 -6.94
C TRP A 294 -13.40 19.71 -7.46
N VAL A 295 -13.78 20.83 -6.82
CA VAL A 295 -13.27 22.15 -7.18
C VAL A 295 -11.74 22.20 -7.08
N GLY A 296 -11.18 21.74 -5.95
CA GLY A 296 -9.73 21.73 -5.75
C GLY A 296 -8.99 20.74 -6.67
N ALA A 297 -9.59 19.58 -6.96
CA ALA A 297 -9.00 18.57 -7.82
C ALA A 297 -8.96 19.01 -9.28
N ILE A 298 -10.07 19.56 -9.80
CA ILE A 298 -10.16 20.05 -11.19
C ILE A 298 -9.17 21.19 -11.42
N GLN A 299 -9.10 22.14 -10.48
CA GLN A 299 -8.17 23.25 -10.61
C GLN A 299 -6.71 22.82 -10.63
N ARG A 300 -6.34 21.85 -9.79
CA ARG A 300 -4.99 21.27 -9.79
C ARG A 300 -4.64 20.60 -11.10
N VAL A 301 -5.61 19.92 -11.71
CA VAL A 301 -5.44 19.29 -13.02
C VAL A 301 -5.30 20.35 -14.11
N TYR A 302 -6.07 21.44 -14.03
CA TYR A 302 -5.98 22.56 -14.96
C TYR A 302 -4.63 23.29 -14.88
N GLU A 303 -4.14 23.58 -13.67
CA GLU A 303 -2.90 24.33 -13.44
C GLU A 303 -1.63 23.53 -13.70
N TYR A 304 -1.65 22.21 -13.48
CA TYR A 304 -0.44 21.40 -13.43
C TYR A 304 -0.53 20.07 -14.22
N GLY A 305 -1.59 19.90 -15.02
CA GLY A 305 -1.86 18.67 -15.75
C GLY A 305 -2.15 17.45 -14.87
N PHE A 306 -2.33 16.30 -15.52
CA PHE A 306 -2.43 15.02 -14.82
C PHE A 306 -1.04 14.50 -14.42
N THR A 307 -0.96 13.99 -13.20
CA THR A 307 0.11 13.08 -12.76
C THR A 307 -0.56 11.78 -12.32
N GLU A 308 0.22 10.70 -12.25
CA GLU A 308 -0.28 9.39 -11.84
C GLU A 308 -1.03 9.42 -10.50
N ALA A 309 -0.47 10.07 -9.48
CA ALA A 309 -1.12 10.22 -8.18
C ALA A 309 -2.44 11.02 -8.24
N ARG A 310 -2.54 12.02 -9.14
CA ARG A 310 -3.77 12.81 -9.32
C ARG A 310 -4.86 12.00 -10.01
N VAL A 311 -4.51 11.11 -10.95
CA VAL A 311 -5.48 10.19 -11.56
C VAL A 311 -6.09 9.28 -10.50
N TYR A 312 -5.27 8.64 -9.67
CA TYR A 312 -5.78 7.80 -8.56
C TYR A 312 -6.63 8.60 -7.55
N LEU A 313 -6.25 9.85 -7.27
CA LEU A 313 -7.06 10.74 -6.43
C LEU A 313 -8.43 11.02 -7.06
N PHE A 314 -8.47 11.31 -8.37
CA PHE A 314 -9.70 11.59 -9.11
C PHE A 314 -10.62 10.36 -9.17
N VAL A 315 -10.04 9.18 -9.43
CA VAL A 315 -10.74 7.90 -9.46
C VAL A 315 -11.30 7.54 -8.09
N SER A 316 -10.50 7.65 -7.03
CA SER A 316 -10.98 7.42 -5.66
C SER A 316 -12.06 8.42 -5.26
N GLY A 317 -11.90 9.71 -5.58
CA GLY A 317 -12.93 10.73 -5.35
C GLY A 317 -14.25 10.45 -6.09
N ALA A 318 -14.19 9.93 -7.32
CA ALA A 318 -15.37 9.47 -8.06
C ALA A 318 -16.06 8.30 -7.38
N ILE A 319 -15.28 7.27 -6.99
CA ILE A 319 -15.80 6.11 -6.25
C ILE A 319 -16.48 6.56 -4.95
N LEU A 320 -15.87 7.46 -4.18
CA LEU A 320 -16.42 7.97 -2.93
C LEU A 320 -17.66 8.86 -3.12
N SER A 321 -17.71 9.63 -4.20
CA SER A 321 -18.89 10.42 -4.56
C SER A 321 -20.07 9.51 -4.89
N VAL A 322 -19.84 8.48 -5.72
CA VAL A 322 -20.84 7.46 -6.03
C VAL A 322 -21.25 6.70 -4.77
N ALA A 323 -20.31 6.31 -3.92
CA ALA A 323 -20.57 5.63 -2.66
C ALA A 323 -21.46 6.45 -1.73
N THR A 324 -21.15 7.74 -1.57
CA THR A 324 -21.91 8.66 -0.73
C THR A 324 -23.35 8.82 -1.25
N LEU A 325 -23.51 9.06 -2.55
CA LEU A 325 -24.83 9.20 -3.18
C LEU A 325 -25.65 7.91 -3.06
N MET A 326 -25.07 6.78 -3.43
CA MET A 326 -25.69 5.46 -3.33
C MET A 326 -26.23 5.19 -1.94
N GLN A 327 -25.44 5.51 -0.91
CA GLN A 327 -25.78 5.21 0.47
C GLN A 327 -26.73 6.25 1.11
N MET A 328 -26.84 7.45 0.54
CA MET A 328 -27.90 8.40 0.87
C MET A 328 -29.26 7.93 0.35
N PHE A 329 -29.33 7.42 -0.89
CA PHE A 329 -30.59 7.05 -1.54
C PHE A 329 -31.09 5.64 -1.21
N LYS A 330 -30.20 4.67 -0.98
CA LYS A 330 -30.58 3.28 -0.64
C LYS A 330 -29.93 2.84 0.67
N LYS A 331 -30.73 2.26 1.57
CA LYS A 331 -30.40 2.23 3.00
C LYS A 331 -29.61 1.02 3.54
N SER A 332 -29.44 -0.12 2.85
CA SER A 332 -28.96 -1.30 3.61
C SER A 332 -28.14 -2.42 2.94
N SER A 333 -27.90 -2.50 1.63
CA SER A 333 -27.21 -3.67 1.05
C SER A 333 -26.31 -3.33 -0.14
N LEU A 334 -25.37 -2.39 0.05
CA LEU A 334 -24.57 -1.85 -1.05
C LEU A 334 -23.06 -1.96 -0.90
N TYR A 335 -22.51 -2.35 0.25
CA TYR A 335 -21.05 -2.40 0.42
C TYR A 335 -20.40 -3.35 -0.59
N LEU A 336 -21.09 -4.42 -0.97
CA LEU A 336 -20.63 -5.35 -2.01
C LEU A 336 -20.52 -4.66 -3.38
N TYR A 337 -21.53 -3.88 -3.76
CA TYR A 337 -21.52 -3.11 -5.01
C TYR A 337 -20.45 -2.01 -4.97
N LEU A 338 -20.23 -1.37 -3.82
CA LEU A 338 -19.14 -0.41 -3.65
C LEU A 338 -17.78 -1.07 -3.83
N CYS A 339 -17.57 -2.27 -3.26
CA CYS A 339 -16.36 -3.04 -3.48
C CYS A 339 -16.18 -3.34 -4.98
N TYR A 340 -17.22 -3.79 -5.69
CA TYR A 340 -17.11 -4.05 -7.14
C TYR A 340 -16.83 -2.80 -7.96
N ILE A 341 -17.51 -1.68 -7.70
CA ILE A 341 -17.25 -0.41 -8.38
C ILE A 341 -15.79 0.01 -8.15
N ALA A 342 -15.31 -0.11 -6.91
CA ALA A 342 -13.94 0.25 -6.55
C ALA A 342 -12.91 -0.69 -7.20
N ILE A 343 -13.12 -2.01 -7.15
CA ILE A 343 -12.26 -3.03 -7.77
C ILE A 343 -12.18 -2.78 -9.27
N ILE A 344 -13.33 -2.73 -9.97
CA ILE A 344 -13.37 -2.56 -11.42
C ILE A 344 -12.71 -1.25 -11.83
N SER A 345 -13.06 -0.14 -11.17
CA SER A 345 -12.52 1.17 -11.50
C SER A 345 -11.01 1.24 -11.25
N LEU A 346 -10.54 0.85 -10.06
CA LEU A 346 -9.11 0.85 -9.76
C LEU A 346 -8.32 -0.11 -10.66
N SER A 347 -8.87 -1.29 -10.97
CA SER A 347 -8.22 -2.24 -11.88
C SER A 347 -8.08 -1.69 -13.30
N ILE A 348 -9.11 -1.01 -13.83
CA ILE A 348 -9.04 -0.36 -15.15
C ILE A 348 -7.91 0.66 -15.19
N PHE A 349 -7.83 1.56 -14.20
CA PHE A 349 -6.81 2.61 -14.15
C PHE A 349 -5.41 2.13 -13.71
N THR A 350 -5.30 0.90 -13.23
CA THR A 350 -4.01 0.33 -12.77
C THR A 350 -3.40 -0.62 -13.80
N PHE A 351 -4.18 -1.53 -14.36
CA PHE A 351 -3.65 -2.65 -15.14
C PHE A 351 -3.84 -2.55 -16.66
N ILE A 352 -4.75 -1.70 -17.16
CA ILE A 352 -5.01 -1.60 -18.60
C ILE A 352 -4.01 -0.63 -19.26
N PRO A 353 -3.08 -1.11 -20.10
CA PRO A 353 -2.13 -0.25 -20.80
C PRO A 353 -2.88 0.73 -21.71
N GLY A 354 -2.48 2.01 -21.73
CA GLY A 354 -3.11 3.07 -22.52
C GLY A 354 -4.15 3.91 -21.79
N ILE A 355 -4.87 3.33 -20.81
CA ILE A 355 -5.81 4.04 -19.91
C ILE A 355 -5.23 4.12 -18.47
N SER A 356 -4.10 3.45 -18.22
CA SER A 356 -3.47 3.46 -16.91
C SER A 356 -3.10 4.87 -16.45
N ALA A 357 -3.19 5.10 -15.15
CA ALA A 357 -2.82 6.36 -14.50
C ALA A 357 -1.38 6.77 -14.85
N LYS A 358 -0.49 5.79 -15.02
CA LYS A 358 0.89 5.96 -15.46
C LYS A 358 0.96 6.63 -16.85
N THR A 359 0.32 6.04 -17.86
CA THR A 359 0.33 6.54 -19.24
C THR A 359 -0.36 7.90 -19.36
N ILE A 360 -1.48 8.11 -18.65
CA ILE A 360 -2.17 9.40 -18.62
C ILE A 360 -1.27 10.48 -18.01
N GLY A 361 -0.60 10.17 -16.90
CA GLY A 361 0.34 11.09 -16.24
C GLY A 361 1.51 11.46 -17.16
N GLU A 362 2.17 10.48 -17.77
CA GLU A 362 3.30 10.73 -18.68
C GLU A 362 2.90 11.56 -19.90
N LYS A 363 1.77 11.22 -20.54
CA LYS A 363 1.30 11.96 -21.72
C LYS A 363 0.99 13.42 -21.35
N SER A 364 0.30 13.65 -20.24
CA SER A 364 -0.03 15.01 -19.81
C SER A 364 1.21 15.83 -19.45
N GLN A 365 2.19 15.22 -18.75
CA GLN A 365 3.42 15.92 -18.37
C GLN A 365 4.33 16.21 -19.57
N ARG A 366 4.41 15.29 -20.56
CA ARG A 366 5.16 15.55 -21.81
C ARG A 366 4.53 16.68 -22.64
N GLN A 367 3.21 16.74 -22.72
CA GLN A 367 2.50 17.84 -23.41
C GLN A 367 2.74 19.19 -22.70
N GLU A 368 2.68 19.21 -21.37
CA GLU A 368 2.96 20.41 -20.60
C GLU A 368 4.40 20.89 -20.78
N LEU A 369 5.37 19.96 -20.78
CA LEU A 369 6.78 20.28 -21.02
C LEU A 369 6.97 20.93 -22.41
N GLN A 370 6.38 20.35 -23.45
CA GLN A 370 6.47 20.89 -24.82
C GLN A 370 5.89 22.31 -24.91
N MET A 371 4.76 22.57 -24.26
CA MET A 371 4.18 23.91 -24.24
C MET A 371 5.07 24.93 -23.50
N LEU A 372 5.68 24.53 -22.38
CA LEU A 372 6.57 25.40 -21.61
C LEU A 372 7.91 25.66 -22.34
N GLU A 373 8.46 24.64 -23.00
CA GLU A 373 9.68 24.76 -23.80
C GLU A 373 9.46 25.65 -25.03
N GLN A 374 8.31 25.55 -25.69
CA GLN A 374 7.92 26.46 -26.78
C GLN A 374 7.72 27.89 -26.29
N LYS A 375 7.03 28.07 -25.15
CA LYS A 375 6.76 29.40 -24.58
C LYS A 375 8.05 30.15 -24.22
N LEU A 376 9.06 29.43 -23.74
CA LEU A 376 10.33 30.02 -23.31
C LEU A 376 11.43 29.94 -24.37
N ASN A 377 11.18 29.28 -25.50
CA ASN A 377 12.13 29.02 -26.58
C ASN A 377 13.42 28.32 -26.07
N ILE A 378 13.24 27.33 -25.20
CA ILE A 378 14.33 26.61 -24.52
C ILE A 378 14.45 25.21 -25.11
N SER A 379 15.67 24.75 -25.41
CA SER A 379 15.92 23.39 -25.87
C SER A 379 15.78 22.36 -24.73
N PRO A 380 15.47 21.08 -25.05
CA PRO A 380 15.28 20.02 -24.06
C PRO A 380 16.45 19.85 -23.08
N ASP A 381 17.67 20.12 -23.53
CA ASP A 381 18.91 19.90 -22.77
C ASP A 381 19.44 21.16 -22.05
N THR A 382 18.74 22.30 -22.17
CA THR A 382 19.21 23.55 -21.56
C THR A 382 19.10 23.47 -20.03
N ILE A 383 20.23 23.68 -19.34
CA ILE A 383 20.28 23.82 -17.88
C ILE A 383 19.61 25.14 -17.53
N LEU A 384 18.47 25.06 -16.82
CA LEU A 384 17.73 26.25 -16.40
C LEU A 384 18.50 26.98 -15.28
N PRO A 385 18.56 28.32 -15.32
CA PRO A 385 19.19 29.11 -14.27
C PRO A 385 18.47 28.89 -12.94
N LYS A 386 19.25 28.71 -11.87
CA LYS A 386 18.75 28.58 -10.51
C LYS A 386 18.67 29.95 -9.85
N GLU A 387 17.89 30.02 -8.78
CA GLU A 387 17.75 31.23 -7.98
C GLU A 387 19.13 31.63 -7.41
N GLY A 388 19.67 32.75 -7.88
CA GLY A 388 21.04 33.21 -7.60
C GLY A 388 21.97 33.31 -8.82
N ASP A 389 21.58 32.75 -9.97
CA ASP A 389 22.36 32.87 -11.21
C ASP A 389 22.19 34.25 -11.87
N PRO A 390 23.22 34.79 -12.56
CA PRO A 390 23.16 36.10 -13.21
C PRO A 390 22.12 36.18 -14.34
N ASN A 391 21.72 35.04 -14.90
CA ASN A 391 20.69 34.95 -15.96
C ASN A 391 19.31 34.55 -15.41
N PHE A 392 19.11 34.57 -14.09
CA PHE A 392 17.83 34.23 -13.47
C PHE A 392 16.84 35.38 -13.55
N ASP A 393 15.79 35.20 -14.35
CA ASP A 393 14.65 36.12 -14.37
C ASP A 393 13.64 35.76 -13.27
N ALA A 394 13.49 36.67 -12.30
CA ALA A 394 12.56 36.53 -11.19
C ALA A 394 11.08 36.45 -11.65
N ALA A 395 10.74 37.03 -12.81
CA ALA A 395 9.40 36.94 -13.38
C ALA A 395 9.08 35.53 -13.91
N LEU A 396 10.11 34.78 -14.33
CA LEU A 396 10.00 33.42 -14.88
C LEU A 396 10.25 32.31 -13.85
N LYS A 397 10.47 32.68 -12.57
CA LYS A 397 10.70 31.74 -11.46
C LYS A 397 9.68 30.60 -11.40
N ALA A 398 8.40 30.91 -11.62
CA ALA A 398 7.33 29.90 -11.60
C ALA A 398 7.48 28.89 -12.76
N ASP A 399 7.76 29.38 -13.98
CA ASP A 399 7.91 28.56 -15.18
C ASP A 399 9.20 27.72 -15.13
N TYR A 400 10.32 28.27 -14.63
CA TYR A 400 11.57 27.52 -14.44
C TYR A 400 11.43 26.40 -13.40
N ASN A 401 10.81 26.70 -12.26
CA ASN A 401 10.51 25.67 -11.26
C ASN A 401 9.57 24.61 -11.83
N ARG A 402 8.64 25.00 -12.72
CA ARG A 402 7.71 24.07 -13.35
C ARG A 402 8.43 23.12 -14.30
N ILE A 403 9.25 23.62 -15.21
CA ILE A 403 10.05 22.77 -16.11
C ILE A 403 10.97 21.86 -15.30
N HIS A 404 11.65 22.38 -14.27
CA HIS A 404 12.49 21.55 -13.40
C HIS A 404 11.70 20.39 -12.77
N ASN A 405 10.50 20.65 -12.25
CA ASN A 405 9.64 19.64 -11.66
C ASN A 405 9.14 18.60 -12.68
N VAL A 406 8.77 19.04 -13.88
CA VAL A 406 8.31 18.15 -14.96
C VAL A 406 9.46 17.28 -15.47
N ARG A 407 10.64 17.86 -15.71
CA ARG A 407 11.86 17.12 -16.08
C ARG A 407 12.27 16.14 -15.00
N LYS A 408 12.20 16.53 -13.71
CA LYS A 408 12.46 15.61 -12.58
C LYS A 408 11.47 14.45 -12.55
N TYR A 409 10.18 14.71 -12.79
CA TYR A 409 9.15 13.67 -12.84
C TYR A 409 9.39 12.68 -13.98
N LEU A 410 9.71 13.17 -15.19
CA LEU A 410 9.99 12.33 -16.35
C LEU A 410 11.31 11.57 -16.19
N LYS A 411 12.38 12.24 -15.72
CA LYS A 411 13.67 11.59 -15.48
C LYS A 411 13.59 10.49 -14.42
N LEU A 412 12.84 10.70 -13.34
CA LEU A 412 12.62 9.66 -12.33
C LEU A 412 12.01 8.41 -12.96
N LYS A 413 11.03 8.58 -13.85
CA LYS A 413 10.41 7.45 -14.57
C LYS A 413 11.34 6.84 -15.61
N ASP A 414 12.04 7.65 -16.40
CA ASP A 414 12.97 7.17 -17.42
C ASP A 414 14.14 6.40 -16.76
N THR A 415 14.66 6.85 -15.61
CA THR A 415 15.69 6.14 -14.83
C THR A 415 15.16 4.83 -14.23
N LEU A 416 13.90 4.79 -13.79
CA LEU A 416 13.24 3.55 -13.32
C LEU A 416 12.85 2.60 -14.47
N THR A 417 12.92 3.05 -15.72
CA THR A 417 12.60 2.24 -16.91
C THR A 417 13.87 1.71 -17.60
N GLN A 418 15.04 2.27 -17.29
CA GLN A 418 16.30 1.88 -17.90
C GLN A 418 16.88 0.64 -17.21
N PRO A 419 17.29 -0.41 -17.97
CA PRO A 419 18.01 -1.54 -17.40
C PRO A 419 19.35 -1.05 -16.81
N ALA A 420 19.74 -1.66 -15.68
CA ALA A 420 20.91 -1.30 -14.87
C ALA A 420 22.23 -1.16 -15.68
N ASP A 421 22.33 -1.82 -16.83
CA ASP A 421 23.47 -1.76 -17.74
C ASP A 421 23.75 -0.37 -18.34
N SER A 422 22.77 0.55 -18.35
CA SER A 422 22.97 1.91 -18.87
C SER A 422 23.54 2.91 -17.86
N LEU A 423 23.66 2.53 -16.59
CA LEU A 423 24.27 3.34 -15.53
C LEU A 423 25.79 3.15 -15.42
N ILE A 424 26.38 2.26 -16.21
CA ILE A 424 27.84 2.05 -16.30
C ILE A 424 28.35 2.71 -17.58
N GLN A 425 28.30 4.03 -17.64
CA GLN A 425 29.32 4.78 -18.38
C GLN A 425 30.02 5.72 -17.40
N PRO A 426 31.35 5.59 -17.23
CA PRO A 426 32.08 6.51 -16.36
C PRO A 426 31.97 7.91 -16.96
N SER A 427 31.42 8.84 -16.17
CA SER A 427 31.51 10.27 -16.46
C SER A 427 32.96 10.70 -16.31
N ASP A 428 33.73 10.60 -17.39
CA ASP A 428 35.06 11.21 -17.50
C ASP A 428 34.91 12.74 -17.54
N SER A 429 34.88 13.37 -16.36
CA SER A 429 35.17 14.80 -16.22
C SER A 429 35.37 15.21 -14.75
N LEU A 430 36.31 14.58 -14.03
CA LEU A 430 36.88 15.13 -12.80
C LEU A 430 38.36 14.72 -12.67
N THR A 431 39.21 15.32 -13.49
CA THR A 431 40.66 15.38 -13.25
C THR A 431 41.11 16.83 -13.29
N GLN A 432 41.25 17.43 -12.12
CA GLN A 432 42.22 18.51 -11.88
C GLN A 432 43.09 18.09 -10.69
N PRO A 433 44.43 18.04 -10.83
CA PRO A 433 45.31 17.74 -9.71
C PRO A 433 45.46 18.96 -8.82
N ALA A 434 45.26 18.75 -7.51
CA ALA A 434 45.58 19.72 -6.47
C ALA A 434 47.08 19.66 -6.17
N ASP A 435 47.86 20.48 -6.87
CA ASP A 435 49.24 20.83 -6.50
C ASP A 435 49.40 22.34 -6.66
N SER A 436 49.26 23.08 -5.56
CA SER A 436 50.04 24.28 -5.24
C SER A 436 49.46 24.94 -3.99
N LEU A 437 50.37 25.51 -3.19
CA LEU A 437 50.12 26.32 -1.98
C LEU A 437 49.95 25.51 -0.69
N ILE A 438 51.09 25.20 -0.05
CA ILE A 438 51.47 25.73 1.27
C ILE A 438 52.96 25.39 1.49
N GLN A 439 53.81 26.41 1.34
CA GLN A 439 55.10 26.47 2.02
C GLN A 439 55.39 27.95 2.36
N SER A 440 55.86 28.15 3.59
CA SER A 440 56.43 29.35 4.22
C SER A 440 55.47 30.47 4.68
N SER A 441 55.20 30.45 5.99
CA SER A 441 55.47 31.60 6.87
C SER A 441 55.59 31.10 8.31
N ASP A 442 56.79 31.34 8.86
CA ASP A 442 57.27 31.22 10.25
C ASP A 442 57.63 29.83 10.81
#